data_AF-S4MC48-F1
#
_entry.id   AF-S4MC48-F1
#
_cell.length_a   1.000
_cell.length_b   1.000
_cell.length_c   1.000
_cell.angle_alpha   90.00
_cell.angle_beta   90.00
_cell.angle_gamma   90.00
#
_symmetry.space_group_name_H-M   'P 1'
#
loop_
_entity.id
_entity.type
_entity.pdbx_description
1 polymer ?
#
loop_
_entity_poly.entity_id
_entity_poly.type
_entity_poly.pdbx_seq_one_letter_code
_entity_poly.pdbx_strand_id
1 'polypeptide(L)'
;MREIVTFDAYGTLIDFQLGPTTLKILADSGRLDLDNLDVDEFLDDFRVMRFQAVLEAYRPYHEVLHSSLRNAMRLHGLEYRTCDGDALVEAVPVFGPFPGVRPTTSCPT
;
A
#
# COMPACT_ATOMS: atom_id res chain seq x y z
N MET A 1 23.50 -31.07 -4.06
CA MET A 1 22.55 -30.41 -3.13
C MET A 1 22.07 -29.15 -3.83
N ARG A 2 20.76 -28.89 -3.93
CA ARG A 2 20.28 -27.59 -4.44
C ARG A 2 20.03 -26.70 -3.23
N GLU A 3 20.69 -25.56 -3.22
CA GLU A 3 20.45 -24.52 -2.22
C GLU A 3 19.17 -23.77 -2.62
N ILE A 4 18.25 -23.61 -1.67
CA ILE A 4 17.02 -22.87 -1.86
C ILE A 4 17.20 -21.50 -1.22
N VAL A 5 16.89 -20.45 -1.98
CA VAL A 5 16.87 -19.07 -1.50
C VAL A 5 15.43 -18.57 -1.56
N THR A 6 14.91 -18.08 -0.45
CA THR A 6 13.58 -17.47 -0.34
C THR A 6 13.72 -15.96 -0.27
N PHE A 7 12.90 -15.23 -1.00
CA PHE A 7 12.83 -13.78 -0.96
C PHE A 7 11.45 -13.37 -0.45
N ASP A 8 11.44 -12.32 0.37
CA ASP A 8 10.21 -11.56 0.58
C ASP A 8 9.81 -10.81 -0.70
N ALA A 9 8.53 -10.47 -0.83
CA ALA A 9 8.01 -9.79 -2.01
C ALA A 9 8.08 -8.26 -1.87
N TYR A 10 7.37 -7.70 -0.88
CA TYR A 10 7.09 -6.26 -0.81
C TYR A 10 8.24 -5.46 -0.19
N GLY A 11 8.89 -4.62 -0.99
CA GLY A 11 10.07 -3.87 -0.54
C GLY A 11 11.38 -4.65 -0.68
N THR A 12 11.32 -5.88 -1.21
CA THR A 12 12.50 -6.70 -1.54
C THR A 12 12.57 -6.96 -3.05
N LEU A 13 11.58 -7.66 -3.62
CA LEU A 13 11.52 -7.90 -5.06
C LEU A 13 10.68 -6.84 -5.79
N ILE A 14 9.58 -6.43 -5.17
CA ILE A 14 8.63 -5.44 -5.68
C ILE A 14 8.94 -4.10 -5.04
N ASP A 15 9.03 -3.06 -5.88
CA ASP A 15 9.07 -1.68 -5.42
C ASP A 15 7.68 -1.29 -4.88
N PHE A 16 7.51 -1.41 -3.57
CA PHE A 16 6.22 -1.33 -2.92
C PHE A 16 5.78 0.13 -2.69
N GLN A 17 5.39 0.78 -3.78
CA GLN A 17 5.06 2.22 -3.89
C GLN A 17 3.72 2.62 -3.24
N LEU A 18 3.35 2.02 -2.11
CA LEU A 18 2.04 2.18 -1.49
C LEU A 18 1.72 3.63 -1.10
N GLY A 19 2.69 4.36 -0.53
CA GLY A 19 2.51 5.75 -0.11
C GLY A 19 2.21 6.70 -1.28
N PRO A 20 3.10 6.82 -2.27
CA PRO A 20 2.87 7.63 -3.47
C PRO A 20 1.59 7.27 -4.21
N THR A 21 1.27 5.98 -4.34
CA THR A 21 0.03 5.51 -4.97
C THR A 21 -1.21 5.95 -4.18
N THR A 22 -1.17 5.89 -2.84
CA THR A 22 -2.28 6.36 -1.99
C THR A 22 -2.55 7.84 -2.23
N LEU A 23 -1.50 8.68 -2.22
CA LEU A 23 -1.65 10.11 -2.47
C LEU A 23 -2.22 10.40 -3.86
N LYS A 24 -1.78 9.68 -4.88
CA LYS A 24 -2.31 9.81 -6.24
C LYS A 24 -3.80 9.47 -6.30
N ILE A 25 -4.23 8.36 -5.73
CA ILE A 25 -5.64 7.93 -5.70
C ILE A 25 -6.52 8.97 -5.00
N LEU A 26 -6.06 9.50 -3.86
CA LEU A 26 -6.80 10.50 -3.10
C LEU A 26 -6.83 11.87 -3.79
N ALA A 27 -5.76 12.24 -4.50
CA ALA A 27 -5.74 13.45 -5.32
C ALA A 27 -6.71 13.32 -6.52
N ASP A 28 -6.65 12.21 -7.25
CA ASP A 28 -7.50 11.95 -8.42
C ASP A 28 -9.00 11.88 -8.07
N SER A 29 -9.34 11.43 -6.85
CA SER A 29 -10.71 11.35 -6.34
C SER A 29 -11.21 12.64 -5.64
N GLY A 30 -10.37 13.67 -5.56
CA GLY A 30 -10.68 14.95 -4.89
C GLY A 30 -10.84 14.82 -3.38
N ARG A 31 -10.20 13.83 -2.75
CA ARG A 31 -10.20 13.60 -1.30
C ARG A 31 -9.06 14.31 -0.59
N LEU A 32 -8.00 14.65 -1.30
CA LEU A 32 -6.81 15.26 -0.75
C LEU A 32 -6.95 16.80 -0.78
N ASP A 33 -7.26 17.41 0.36
CA ASP A 33 -7.06 18.85 0.56
C ASP A 33 -5.61 19.10 0.98
N LEU A 34 -4.74 19.25 -0.03
CA LEU A 34 -3.30 19.43 0.17
C LEU A 34 -2.92 20.73 0.90
N ASP A 35 -3.83 21.70 0.98
CA ASP A 35 -3.51 22.99 1.60
C ASP A 35 -3.51 22.90 3.13
N ASN A 36 -4.16 21.88 3.71
CA ASN A 36 -4.30 21.70 5.16
C ASN A 36 -3.80 20.35 5.70
N LEU A 37 -3.43 19.41 4.81
CA LEU A 37 -2.98 18.08 5.20
C LEU A 37 -1.46 18.02 5.38
N ASP A 38 -1.00 17.61 6.57
CA ASP A 38 0.37 17.15 6.73
C ASP A 38 0.51 15.76 6.10
N VAL A 39 1.06 15.72 4.89
CA VAL A 39 1.20 14.50 4.08
C VAL A 39 2.13 13.50 4.73
N ASP A 40 3.19 13.95 5.40
CA ASP A 40 4.18 13.08 6.01
C ASP A 40 3.59 12.41 7.27
N GLU A 41 2.87 13.18 8.09
CA GLU A 41 2.14 12.63 9.24
C GLU A 41 1.04 11.65 8.80
N PHE A 42 0.26 12.00 7.77
CA PHE A 42 -0.76 11.10 7.22
C PHE A 42 -0.18 9.75 6.75
N LEU A 43 0.95 9.78 6.03
CA LEU A 43 1.59 8.56 5.54
C LEU A 43 2.22 7.73 6.67
N ASP A 44 2.77 8.36 7.71
CA ASP A 44 3.30 7.64 8.86
C ASP A 44 2.16 7.01 9.69
N ASP A 45 1.08 7.73 9.94
CA ASP A 45 -0.10 7.18 10.61
C ASP A 45 -0.69 6.00 9.83
N PHE A 46 -0.83 6.14 8.52
CA PHE A 46 -1.27 5.06 7.66
C PHE A 46 -0.35 3.83 7.76
N ARG A 47 0.98 4.04 7.82
CA ARG A 47 1.97 2.98 8.02
C ARG A 47 1.86 2.34 9.42
N VAL A 48 1.78 3.14 10.47
CA VAL A 48 1.68 2.67 11.86
C VAL A 48 0.42 1.84 12.05
N MET A 49 -0.71 2.26 11.49
CA MET A 49 -1.96 1.49 11.57
C MET A 49 -1.87 0.11 10.91
N ARG A 50 -1.15 -0.01 9.79
CA ARG A 50 -0.86 -1.34 9.20
C ARG A 50 0.05 -2.17 10.09
N PHE A 51 1.02 -1.55 10.75
CA PHE A 51 1.91 -2.25 11.68
C PHE A 51 1.17 -2.76 12.92
N GLN A 52 0.25 -1.96 13.48
CA GLN A 52 -0.56 -2.35 14.64
C GLN A 52 -1.48 -3.54 14.35
N ALA A 53 -1.93 -3.71 13.10
CA ALA A 53 -2.76 -4.84 12.70
C ALA A 53 -2.08 -6.21 12.93
N VAL A 54 -0.75 -6.26 13.09
CA VAL A 54 -0.01 -7.49 13.45
C VAL A 54 -0.38 -8.01 14.84
N LEU A 55 -0.83 -7.14 15.75
CA LEU A 55 -1.23 -7.50 17.11
C LEU A 55 -2.69 -7.99 17.20
N GLU A 56 -3.45 -7.89 16.12
CA GLU A 56 -4.86 -8.26 16.04
C GLU A 56 -5.07 -9.70 15.55
N ALA A 57 -6.33 -10.14 15.51
CA ALA A 57 -6.67 -11.38 14.81
C ALA A 57 -6.27 -11.28 13.33
N TYR A 58 -5.79 -12.40 12.76
CA TYR A 58 -5.37 -12.45 11.37
C TYR A 58 -6.47 -11.95 10.44
N ARG A 59 -6.08 -11.06 9.51
CA ARG A 59 -6.91 -10.56 8.42
C ARG A 59 -6.11 -10.58 7.12
N PRO A 60 -6.77 -10.83 5.98
CA PRO A 60 -6.15 -10.65 4.66
C PRO A 60 -5.58 -9.23 4.50
N TYR A 61 -4.47 -9.11 3.77
CA TYR A 61 -3.79 -7.81 3.63
C TYR A 61 -4.67 -6.72 2.99
N HIS A 62 -5.58 -7.08 2.08
CA HIS A 62 -6.53 -6.11 1.50
C HIS A 62 -7.45 -5.50 2.57
N GLU A 63 -7.92 -6.29 3.56
CA GLU A 63 -8.72 -5.75 4.68
C GLU A 63 -7.88 -4.83 5.58
N VAL A 64 -6.60 -5.16 5.77
CA VAL A 64 -5.65 -4.30 6.48
C VAL A 64 -5.50 -2.97 5.74
N LEU A 65 -5.35 -2.97 4.41
CA LEU A 65 -5.28 -1.75 3.59
C LEU A 65 -6.55 -0.90 3.72
N HIS A 66 -7.74 -1.50 3.59
CA HIS A 66 -9.01 -0.77 3.77
C HIS A 66 -9.12 -0.12 5.15
N SER A 67 -8.88 -0.90 6.20
CA SER A 67 -9.08 -0.44 7.57
C SER A 67 -8.05 0.60 8.00
N SER A 68 -6.78 0.41 7.64
CA SER A 68 -5.72 1.39 7.92
C SER A 68 -5.90 2.69 7.14
N LEU A 69 -6.28 2.63 5.86
CA LEU A 69 -6.53 3.83 5.06
C LEU A 69 -7.72 4.61 5.62
N ARG A 70 -8.83 3.93 5.92
CA ARG A 70 -10.01 4.55 6.53
C ARG A 70 -9.68 5.24 7.84
N ASN A 71 -8.90 4.58 8.70
CA ASN A 71 -8.55 5.13 10.01
C ASN A 71 -7.60 6.33 9.89
N ALA A 72 -6.62 6.28 8.98
CA ALA A 72 -5.71 7.39 8.71
C ALA A 72 -6.48 8.59 8.14
N MET A 73 -7.33 8.36 7.13
CA MET A 73 -8.18 9.42 6.56
C MET A 73 -9.07 10.06 7.64
N ARG A 74 -9.70 9.24 8.49
CA ARG A 74 -10.53 9.76 9.58
C ARG A 74 -9.73 10.56 10.62
N LEU A 75 -8.53 10.11 10.98
CA LEU A 75 -7.64 10.81 11.92
C LEU A 75 -7.26 12.20 11.39
N HIS A 76 -7.10 12.31 10.08
CA HIS A 76 -6.74 13.54 9.36
C HIS A 76 -7.95 14.32 8.82
N GLY A 77 -9.18 14.01 9.27
CA GLY A 77 -10.39 14.76 8.89
C GLY A 77 -10.88 14.54 7.46
N LEU A 78 -10.35 13.56 6.74
CA LEU A 78 -10.73 13.21 5.38
C LEU A 78 -11.92 12.23 5.34
N GLU A 79 -12.83 12.43 4.39
CA GLU A 79 -13.95 11.51 4.14
C GLU A 79 -13.44 10.22 3.47
N TYR A 80 -13.67 9.06 4.09
CA TYR A 80 -13.37 7.77 3.48
C TYR A 80 -14.56 7.21 2.70
N ARG A 81 -14.33 6.75 1.47
CA ARG A 81 -15.26 5.95 0.68
C ARG A 81 -14.65 4.59 0.37
N THR A 82 -15.50 3.56 0.25
CA THR A 82 -15.04 2.19 -0.05
C THR A 82 -14.18 2.13 -1.32
N CYS A 83 -14.54 2.93 -2.34
CA CYS A 83 -13.80 3.03 -3.60
C CYS A 83 -12.34 3.49 -3.43
N ASP A 84 -12.02 4.26 -2.40
CA ASP A 84 -10.65 4.72 -2.13
C ASP A 84 -9.78 3.52 -1.70
N GLY A 85 -10.35 2.61 -0.88
CA GLY A 85 -9.71 1.36 -0.50
C GLY A 85 -9.64 0.35 -1.64
N ASP A 86 -10.73 0.23 -2.42
CA ASP A 86 -10.77 -0.66 -3.58
C ASP A 86 -9.67 -0.29 -4.59
N ALA A 87 -9.57 1.00 -4.94
CA ALA A 87 -8.55 1.51 -5.84
C ALA A 87 -7.12 1.25 -5.32
N LEU A 88 -6.91 1.36 -4.01
CA LEU A 88 -5.59 1.07 -3.41
C LEU A 88 -5.25 -0.42 -3.50
N VAL A 89 -6.21 -1.30 -3.21
CA VAL A 89 -6.03 -2.76 -3.30
C VAL A 89 -5.77 -3.17 -4.75
N GLU A 90 -6.51 -2.63 -5.70
CA GLU A 90 -6.35 -2.88 -7.14
C GLU A 90 -5.01 -2.40 -7.69
N ALA A 91 -4.40 -1.37 -7.09
CA ALA A 91 -3.11 -0.86 -7.51
C ALA A 91 -1.92 -1.74 -7.07
N VAL A 92 -2.02 -2.46 -5.95
CA VAL A 92 -0.91 -3.26 -5.40
C VAL A 92 -0.35 -4.30 -6.38
N PRO A 93 -1.15 -5.09 -7.11
CA PRO A 93 -0.64 -6.05 -8.10
C PRO A 93 0.10 -5.41 -9.29
N VAL A 94 -0.03 -4.10 -9.50
CA VAL A 94 0.58 -3.37 -10.62
C VAL A 94 2.00 -2.92 -10.29
N PHE A 95 2.41 -2.98 -9.02
CA PHE A 95 3.74 -2.55 -8.60
C PHE A 95 4.83 -3.40 -9.24
N GLY A 96 5.76 -2.71 -9.91
CA GLY A 96 6.86 -3.32 -10.63
C GLY A 96 8.03 -3.72 -9.72
N PRO A 97 8.98 -4.49 -10.24
CA PRO A 97 10.20 -4.83 -9.51
C PRO A 97 11.15 -3.63 -9.37
N PHE A 98 12.04 -3.66 -8.36
CA PHE A 98 13.10 -2.66 -8.24
C PHE A 98 14.05 -2.65 -9.47
N PRO A 99 14.67 -1.50 -9.82
CA PRO A 99 15.70 -1.44 -10.85
C PRO A 99 16.88 -2.39 -10.53
N GLY A 100 16.97 -3.50 -11.25
CA GLY A 100 18.00 -4.54 -11.04
C GLY A 100 17.44 -5.93 -10.71
N VAL A 101 16.18 -6.01 -10.28
CA VAL A 101 15.45 -7.28 -10.22
C VAL A 101 15.02 -7.63 -11.65
N ARG A 102 15.68 -8.63 -12.25
CA ARG A 102 15.29 -9.12 -13.57
C ARG A 102 14.00 -9.94 -13.47
N PRO A 103 13.02 -9.77 -14.38
CA PRO A 103 11.91 -10.72 -14.48
C PRO A 103 12.49 -12.10 -14.77
N THR A 104 12.44 -13.02 -13.79
CA THR A 104 12.97 -14.38 -13.95
C THR A 104 12.03 -15.28 -14.75
N THR A 105 10.86 -14.78 -15.14
CA THR A 105 9.84 -15.55 -15.86
C THR A 105 9.67 -15.04 -17.28
N SER A 106 10.64 -15.29 -18.16
CA SER A 106 10.29 -15.67 -19.51
C SER A 106 9.79 -17.12 -19.43
N CYS A 107 8.48 -17.32 -19.24
CA CYS A 107 7.87 -18.59 -19.58
C CYS A 107 7.95 -18.69 -21.11
N PRO A 108 8.70 -19.64 -21.69
CA PRO A 108 8.64 -19.84 -23.14
C PRO A 108 7.23 -20.33 -23.48
N THR A 109 6.51 -19.56 -24.29
CA THR A 109 5.31 -20.01 -25.00
C THR A 109 5.63 -21.15 -25.95
#